data_AF-A0A4P5XMK0-F1
#
_entry.id   AF-A0A4P5XMK0-F1
#
_cell.length_a   1.000
_cell.length_b   1.000
_cell.length_c   1.000
_cell.angle_alpha   90.00
_cell.angle_beta   90.00
_cell.angle_gamma   90.00
#
_symmetry.space_group_name_H-M   'P 1'
#
loop_
_entity.id
_entity.type
_entity.pdbx_description
1 polymer ?
#
loop_
_entity_poly.entity_id
_entity_poly.type
_entity_poly.pdbx_seq_one_letter_code
_entity_poly.pdbx_strand_id
1 'polypeptide(L)'
;MITSLVPNHLTLAVQSAASTGDIGASIFPILGWLLVIVFAGGLCIYFIGRWMRRENDDPVGFTLGDLREMLASGDITPVEFQSARDAMIAQVKKQAATSATTKAKDAKYTPNKRK
;
A
#
# COMPACT_ATOMS: atom_id res chain seq x y z
N MET A 1 -44.66 59.59 19.57
CA MET A 1 -43.52 59.51 20.51
C MET A 1 -44.00 58.63 21.66
N ILE A 2 -43.47 57.45 21.98
CA ILE A 2 -42.19 56.77 21.69
C ILE A 2 -42.51 55.26 21.73
N THR A 3 -42.19 54.52 20.66
CA THR A 3 -42.22 53.04 20.65
C THR A 3 -40.96 52.56 21.39
N SER A 4 -41.12 51.84 22.51
CA SER A 4 -39.97 51.33 23.27
C SER A 4 -39.69 49.87 22.92
N LEU A 5 -38.60 49.69 22.15
CA LEU A 5 -37.63 48.60 22.17
C LEU A 5 -38.09 47.21 22.70
N VAL A 6 -38.33 46.30 21.76
CA VAL A 6 -38.32 44.85 21.98
C VAL A 6 -36.86 44.39 22.14
N PRO A 7 -36.49 43.73 23.25
CA PRO A 7 -35.19 43.09 23.38
C PRO A 7 -35.22 41.71 22.71
N ASN A 8 -34.73 41.64 21.47
CA ASN A 8 -34.43 40.37 20.81
C ASN A 8 -33.16 39.77 21.43
N HIS A 9 -33.32 39.07 22.54
CA HIS A 9 -32.27 38.24 23.11
C HIS A 9 -31.93 37.13 22.10
N LEU A 10 -30.66 37.10 21.66
CA LEU A 10 -30.11 35.99 20.89
C LEU A 10 -30.34 34.70 21.68
N THR A 11 -31.35 33.94 21.28
CA THR A 11 -31.57 32.59 21.79
C THR A 11 -30.59 31.67 21.04
N LEU A 12 -29.43 31.46 21.62
CA LEU A 12 -28.51 30.42 21.17
C LEU A 12 -29.11 29.07 21.58
N ALA A 13 -29.77 28.39 20.65
CA ALA A 13 -30.25 27.04 20.85
C ALA A 13 -29.04 26.09 20.91
N VAL A 14 -28.51 25.85 22.11
CA VAL A 14 -27.62 24.72 22.35
C VAL A 14 -28.49 23.46 22.38
N GLN A 15 -28.54 22.76 21.25
CA GLN A 15 -29.26 21.50 21.14
C GLN A 15 -28.38 20.40 21.75
N SER A 16 -28.37 20.30 23.09
CA SER A 16 -27.71 19.22 23.82
C SER A 16 -28.74 18.45 24.62
N ALA A 17 -29.27 17.41 23.99
CA ALA A 17 -29.96 16.32 24.67
C ALA A 17 -29.87 15.08 23.76
N ALA A 18 -28.67 14.51 23.66
CA ALA A 18 -28.51 13.20 23.08
C ALA A 18 -28.91 12.17 24.16
N SER A 19 -30.14 11.68 24.09
CA SER A 19 -30.63 10.58 24.91
C SER A 19 -29.74 9.36 24.67
N THR A 20 -29.18 8.75 25.73
CA THR A 20 -28.25 7.61 25.60
C THR A 20 -28.81 6.45 24.73
N GLY A 21 -30.13 6.27 24.72
CA GLY A 21 -30.80 5.30 23.83
C GLY A 21 -30.77 5.69 22.34
N ASP A 22 -30.88 6.97 22.02
CA ASP A 22 -30.82 7.48 20.64
C ASP A 22 -29.38 7.49 20.11
N ILE A 23 -28.39 7.70 20.98
CA ILE A 23 -26.97 7.62 20.61
C ILE A 23 -26.62 6.19 20.17
N GLY A 24 -27.06 5.18 20.92
CA GLY A 24 -26.84 3.78 20.56
C GLY A 24 -27.48 3.43 19.21
N ALA A 25 -28.74 3.82 19.01
CA ALA A 25 -29.44 3.57 17.74
C ALA A 25 -28.81 4.33 16.56
N SER A 26 -28.26 5.53 16.79
CA SER A 26 -27.68 6.38 15.75
C SER A 26 -26.21 6.07 15.43
N ILE A 27 -25.46 5.49 16.37
CA ILE A 27 -24.03 5.22 16.19
C ILE A 27 -23.78 3.98 15.32
N PHE A 28 -24.61 2.93 15.45
CA PHE A 28 -24.49 1.70 14.66
C PHE A 28 -24.52 1.91 13.13
N PRO A 29 -25.44 2.69 12.54
CA PRO A 29 -25.46 2.92 11.09
C PRO A 29 -24.22 3.69 10.61
N ILE A 30 -23.72 4.65 11.40
CA ILE A 30 -22.51 5.42 11.07
C ILE A 30 -21.27 4.52 11.12
N LEU A 31 -21.13 3.70 12.16
CA LEU A 31 -20.08 2.70 12.29
C LEU A 31 -20.11 1.69 11.13
N GLY A 32 -21.31 1.25 10.74
CA GLY A 32 -21.51 0.38 9.58
C GLY A 32 -21.01 1.01 8.29
N TRP A 33 -21.41 2.26 8.01
CA TRP A 33 -20.96 3.00 6.84
C TRP A 33 -19.45 3.23 6.82
N LEU A 34 -18.86 3.57 7.98
CA LEU A 34 -17.42 3.75 8.12
C LEU A 34 -16.67 2.44 7.81
N LEU A 35 -17.14 1.31 8.34
CA LEU A 35 -16.56 0.01 8.06
C LEU A 35 -16.63 -0.31 6.56
N VAL A 36 -17.77 -0.04 5.92
CA VAL A 36 -17.95 -0.22 4.46
C VAL A 36 -16.97 0.64 3.66
N ILE A 37 -16.78 1.92 4.02
CA ILE A 37 -15.82 2.80 3.34
C ILE A 37 -14.39 2.28 3.51
N VAL A 38 -14.01 1.88 4.72
CA VAL A 38 -12.67 1.33 4.98
C VAL A 38 -12.46 0.04 4.20
N PHE A 39 -13.45 -0.84 4.15
CA PHE A 39 -13.38 -2.06 3.37
C PHE A 39 -13.30 -1.78 1.88
N ALA A 40 -14.15 -0.89 1.35
CA ALA A 40 -14.16 -0.54 -0.07
C ALA A 40 -12.85 0.14 -0.49
N GLY A 41 -12.35 1.09 0.30
CA GLY A 41 -11.06 1.73 0.08
C GLY A 41 -9.90 0.74 0.13
N GLY A 42 -9.90 -0.14 1.14
CA GLY A 42 -8.92 -1.22 1.27
C GLY A 42 -8.96 -2.19 0.11
N LEU A 43 -10.16 -2.58 -0.36
CA LEU A 43 -10.34 -3.47 -1.50
C LEU A 43 -9.87 -2.81 -2.79
N CYS A 44 -10.20 -1.53 -3.01
CA CYS A 44 -9.71 -0.76 -4.15
C CYS A 44 -8.17 -0.73 -4.17
N ILE A 45 -7.54 -0.33 -3.07
CA ILE A 45 -6.07 -0.29 -2.97
C ILE A 45 -5.47 -1.69 -3.17
N TYR A 46 -6.08 -2.72 -2.60
CA TYR A 46 -5.65 -4.10 -2.78
C TYR A 46 -5.75 -4.54 -4.25
N PHE A 47 -6.86 -4.26 -4.94
CA PHE A 47 -7.04 -4.59 -6.34
C PHE A 47 -6.07 -3.83 -7.24
N ILE A 48 -5.85 -2.54 -6.99
CA ILE A 48 -4.92 -1.71 -7.74
C ILE A 48 -3.48 -2.20 -7.53
N GLY A 49 -3.09 -2.45 -6.29
CA GLY A 49 -1.78 -3.02 -5.96
C GLY A 49 -1.59 -4.43 -6.54
N ARG A 50 -2.64 -5.25 -6.56
CA ARG A 50 -2.65 -6.58 -7.19
C ARG A 50 -2.47 -6.47 -8.70
N TRP A 51 -3.07 -5.47 -9.34
CA TRP A 51 -2.99 -5.28 -10.79
C TRP A 51 -1.63 -4.71 -11.20
N MET A 52 -1.14 -3.68 -10.51
CA MET A 52 0.21 -3.14 -10.71
C MET A 52 1.30 -4.20 -10.47
N ARG A 53 1.14 -5.10 -9.49
CA ARG A 53 2.11 -6.18 -9.26
C ARG A 53 2.17 -7.20 -10.40
N ARG A 54 1.11 -7.36 -11.19
CA ARG A 54 1.12 -8.28 -12.35
C ARG A 54 1.82 -7.68 -13.57
N GLU A 55 1.89 -6.35 -13.67
CA GLU A 55 2.65 -5.66 -14.73
C GLU A 55 4.16 -5.58 -14.41
N ASN A 56 4.56 -5.82 -13.16
CA ASN A 56 5.97 -5.89 -12.74
C ASN A 56 6.53 -7.33 -12.75
N ASP A 57 5.79 -8.30 -13.30
CA ASP A 57 6.29 -9.66 -13.59
C ASP A 57 6.93 -9.74 -15.00
N ASP A 58 6.88 -8.67 -15.79
CA ASP A 58 7.98 -8.45 -16.73
C ASP A 58 9.19 -8.08 -15.88
N PRO A 59 10.29 -8.85 -15.92
CA PRO A 59 11.50 -8.44 -15.24
C PRO A 59 11.92 -7.11 -15.86
N VAL A 60 11.59 -6.00 -15.20
CA VAL A 60 12.14 -4.66 -15.41
C VAL A 60 13.59 -4.68 -14.93
N GLY A 61 14.36 -5.62 -15.48
CA GLY A 61 15.70 -5.99 -15.13
C GLY A 61 16.39 -6.25 -16.45
N PHE A 62 16.98 -5.19 -16.98
CA PHE A 62 17.91 -5.17 -18.10
C PHE A 62 18.68 -6.50 -18.19
N THR A 63 18.34 -7.35 -19.16
CA THR A 63 18.85 -8.74 -19.18
C THR A 63 20.25 -8.80 -19.78
N LEU A 64 21.02 -9.84 -19.47
CA LEU A 64 22.30 -10.09 -20.16
C LEU A 64 22.14 -10.21 -21.69
N GLY A 65 20.95 -10.58 -22.17
CA GLY A 65 20.60 -10.58 -23.59
C GLY A 65 20.48 -9.16 -24.15
N ASP A 66 19.84 -8.27 -23.40
CA ASP A 66 19.67 -6.86 -23.77
C ASP A 66 21.01 -6.10 -23.79
N LEU A 67 21.90 -6.35 -22.82
CA LEU A 67 23.29 -5.85 -22.87
C LEU A 67 24.04 -6.35 -24.10
N ARG A 68 23.84 -7.61 -24.49
CA ARG A 68 24.52 -8.22 -25.63
C ARG A 68 23.99 -7.68 -26.95
N GLU A 69 22.69 -7.42 -27.02
CA GLU A 69 22.05 -6.75 -28.14
C GLU A 69 22.56 -5.31 -28.28
N MET A 70 22.68 -4.56 -27.19
CA MET A 70 23.24 -3.19 -27.17
C MET A 70 24.73 -3.14 -27.54
N LEU A 71 25.50 -4.17 -27.19
CA LEU A 71 26.88 -4.28 -27.66
C LEU A 71 26.94 -4.59 -29.16
N ALA A 72 26.01 -5.41 -29.66
CA ALA A 72 25.91 -5.74 -31.09
C ALA A 72 25.39 -4.58 -31.94
N SER A 73 24.51 -3.73 -31.40
CA SER A 73 24.05 -2.48 -32.04
C SER A 73 25.11 -1.38 -32.00
N GLY A 74 26.13 -1.52 -31.14
CA GLY A 74 27.21 -0.55 -30.98
C GLY A 74 26.87 0.63 -30.05
N ASP A 75 25.78 0.53 -29.29
CA ASP A 75 25.34 1.57 -28.34
C ASP A 75 26.19 1.62 -27.07
N ILE A 76 26.93 0.54 -26.78
CA ILE A 76 27.85 0.45 -25.63
C ILE A 76 29.21 -0.09 -26.05
N THR A 77 30.26 0.39 -25.37
CA THR A 77 31.61 -0.13 -25.62
C THR A 77 31.81 -1.49 -24.94
N PRO A 78 32.73 -2.35 -25.45
CA PRO A 78 33.00 -3.66 -24.83
C PRO A 78 33.52 -3.56 -23.39
N VAL A 79 34.13 -2.43 -23.02
CA VAL A 79 34.61 -2.16 -21.66
C VAL A 79 33.45 -1.89 -20.71
N GLU A 80 32.46 -1.12 -21.17
CA GLU A 80 31.23 -0.84 -20.41
C GLU A 80 30.35 -2.08 -20.28
N PHE A 81 30.29 -2.90 -21.33
CA PHE A 81 29.60 -4.20 -21.29
C PHE A 81 30.16 -5.11 -20.20
N GLN A 82 31.48 -5.21 -20.07
CA GLN A 82 32.11 -6.08 -19.07
C GLN A 82 31.77 -5.63 -17.65
N SER A 83 31.84 -4.32 -17.38
CA SER A 83 31.50 -3.75 -16.06
C SER A 83 30.02 -3.94 -15.72
N ALA A 84 29.12 -3.72 -16.68
CA ALA A 84 27.69 -3.88 -16.50
C ALA A 84 27.29 -5.37 -16.32
N ARG A 85 27.94 -6.28 -17.06
CA ARG A 85 27.79 -7.74 -16.90
C ARG A 85 28.21 -8.20 -15.50
N ASP A 86 29.37 -7.76 -15.02
CA ASP A 86 29.87 -8.16 -13.70
C ASP A 86 28.99 -7.62 -12.57
N ALA A 87 28.50 -6.39 -12.69
CA ALA A 87 27.53 -5.80 -11.77
C ALA A 87 26.23 -6.61 -11.73
N MET A 88 25.74 -7.07 -12.89
CA MET A 88 24.51 -7.85 -12.98
C MET A 88 24.67 -9.25 -12.36
N ILE A 89 25.79 -9.93 -12.62
CA ILE A 89 26.10 -11.23 -12.00
C ILE A 89 26.19 -11.09 -10.47
N ALA A 90 26.80 -10.02 -9.98
CA ALA A 90 26.89 -9.74 -8.55
C ALA A 90 25.50 -9.55 -7.90
N GLN A 91 24.58 -8.86 -8.58
CA GLN A 91 23.21 -8.69 -8.10
C GLN A 91 22.46 -10.02 -8.04
N VAL A 92 22.55 -10.85 -9.08
CA VAL A 92 21.93 -12.19 -9.10
C VAL A 92 22.48 -13.07 -7.98
N LYS A 93 23.80 -13.05 -7.76
CA LYS A 93 24.45 -13.79 -6.66
C LYS A 93 23.97 -13.31 -5.28
N LYS A 94 23.80 -11.99 -5.10
CA LYS A 94 23.29 -11.41 -3.85
C LYS A 94 21.84 -11.82 -3.60
N GLN A 95 21.00 -11.79 -4.63
CA GLN A 95 19.60 -12.24 -4.55
C GLN A 95 19.48 -13.73 -4.22
N ALA A 96 20.31 -14.58 -4.85
CA ALA A 96 20.39 -16.01 -4.55
C ALA A 96 20.84 -16.30 -3.11
N ALA A 97 21.77 -15.50 -2.56
CA ALA A 97 22.20 -15.62 -1.17
C ALA A 97 21.08 -15.23 -0.17
N THR A 98 20.29 -14.20 -0.49
CA THR A 98 19.16 -13.78 0.34
C THR A 98 17.99 -14.76 0.28
N SER A 99 17.70 -15.37 -0.86
CA SER A 99 16.63 -16.37 -0.97
C SER A 99 16.99 -17.68 -0.26
N ALA A 100 18.27 -18.07 -0.22
CA ALA A 100 18.74 -19.22 0.53
C ALA A 100 18.59 -19.05 2.05
N THR A 101 18.81 -17.85 2.59
CA THR A 101 18.67 -17.56 4.02
C THR A 101 17.22 -17.45 4.48
N THR A 102 16.31 -16.97 3.63
CA THR A 102 14.86 -16.97 3.91
C THR A 102 14.32 -18.41 3.96
N LYS A 103 14.66 -19.25 2.97
CA LYS A 103 14.26 -20.68 2.96
C LYS A 103 14.76 -21.44 4.20
N ALA A 104 15.95 -21.11 4.71
CA ALA A 104 16.51 -21.72 5.92
C ALA A 104 15.82 -21.26 7.22
N LYS A 105 15.29 -20.03 7.27
CA LYS A 105 14.48 -19.54 8.40
C LYS A 105 13.08 -20.14 8.40
N ASP A 106 12.46 -20.29 7.24
CA ASP A 106 11.14 -20.91 7.10
C ASP A 106 11.15 -22.40 7.45
N ALA A 107 12.23 -23.11 7.12
CA ALA A 107 12.42 -24.50 7.54
C ALA A 107 12.58 -24.68 9.06
N LYS A 108 12.97 -23.62 9.79
CA LYS A 108 13.08 -23.60 11.25
C LYS A 108 11.78 -23.21 11.96
N TYR A 109 10.85 -22.54 11.28
CA TYR A 109 9.54 -22.19 11.84
C TYR A 109 8.54 -23.31 11.54
N THR A 110 8.68 -24.42 12.27
CA THR A 110 7.55 -25.33 12.47
C THR A 110 6.75 -24.79 13.66
N PRO A 111 5.58 -24.17 13.47
CA PRO A 111 4.71 -23.86 14.60
C PRO A 111 4.25 -25.20 15.18
N ASN A 112 4.83 -25.56 16.33
CA ASN A 112 4.43 -26.70 17.14
C ASN A 112 2.98 -26.49 17.60
N LYS A 113 2.01 -26.95 16.79
CA LYS A 113 0.62 -27.11 17.21
C LYS A 113 0.55 -28.29 18.17
N ARG A 114 0.85 -28.04 19.44
CA ARG A 114 0.50 -28.96 20.51
C ARG A 114 -0.66 -28.40 21.33
N LYS A 115 -1.77 -29.12 21.14
CA LYS A 115 -3.00 -29.24 21.95
C LYS A 115 -4.00 -28.10 21.85
#